data_AF-A0A854FA37-F1
#
_entry.id   AF-A0A854FA37-F1
#
_cell.length_a   1.000
_cell.length_b   1.000
_cell.length_c   1.000
_cell.angle_alpha   90.00
_cell.angle_beta   90.00
_cell.angle_gamma   90.00
#
_symmetry.space_group_name_H-M   'P 1'
#
loop_
_entity.id
_entity.type
_entity.pdbx_description
1 polymer ?
#
loop_
_entity_poly.entity_id
_entity_poly.type
_entity_poly.pdbx_seq_one_letter_code
_entity_poly.pdbx_strand_id
1 'polypeptide(L)'
;MLNQGDKFNPKDFALRLHQEITEPDTSWTNAMETGGDPDQTHVAAERRASSVFWREVRARTAERDLRLSFERMSRIRGLRYIVIEEAANICRVPKSQSSRNYMLGIMALVEEIGCVAIMIGTHEASTLYEDSQEVFNRSDVLYMRPYGLNDNDDLRSYASLIKAIGKGFPLSKGSLLQENLELIALNGGGIFGPTLRYLMRANEERCRNGSNTIELGHLRAASGTERNHRLLWGEIDAFNRLADGKRSLRLADFLTIKGSLPSEGDL
;
A
#
# COMPACT_ATOMS: atom_id res chain seq x y z
N MET A 1 10.50 -10.22 -11.84
CA MET A 1 10.83 -10.31 -10.40
C MET A 1 12.29 -10.01 -10.21
N LEU A 2 12.61 -8.74 -10.02
CA LEU A 2 13.91 -8.30 -9.53
C LEU A 2 14.03 -8.38 -7.99
N ASN A 3 13.11 -9.07 -7.31
CA ASN A 3 13.34 -9.53 -5.95
C ASN A 3 14.05 -10.89 -6.00
N GLN A 4 15.34 -10.91 -5.67
CA GLN A 4 15.98 -12.18 -5.29
C GLN A 4 15.42 -12.63 -3.92
N GLY A 5 14.29 -13.31 -3.94
CA GLY A 5 13.64 -13.92 -2.77
C GLY A 5 12.78 -12.97 -1.93
N ASP A 6 12.25 -13.49 -0.81
CA ASP A 6 11.35 -12.79 0.13
C ASP A 6 12.01 -11.63 0.91
N LYS A 7 13.22 -11.20 0.52
CA LYS A 7 14.04 -10.26 1.26
C LYS A 7 14.31 -8.97 0.47
N PHE A 8 14.42 -7.87 1.21
CA PHE A 8 14.86 -6.58 0.69
C PHE A 8 16.26 -6.68 0.08
N ASN A 9 16.42 -6.05 -1.08
CA ASN A 9 17.71 -5.99 -1.78
C ASN A 9 18.03 -4.52 -2.11
N PRO A 10 19.05 -3.93 -1.46
CA PRO A 10 19.37 -2.52 -1.61
C PRO A 10 19.87 -2.17 -3.02
N LYS A 11 20.52 -3.11 -3.73
CA LYS A 11 20.95 -2.91 -5.10
C LYS A 11 19.78 -2.83 -6.07
N ASP A 12 18.75 -3.65 -5.87
CA ASP A 12 17.52 -3.58 -6.67
C ASP A 12 16.75 -2.29 -6.39
N PHE A 13 16.72 -1.85 -5.13
CA PHE A 13 16.13 -0.57 -4.76
C PHE A 13 16.86 0.62 -5.43
N ALA A 14 18.21 0.66 -5.34
CA ALA A 14 19.01 1.70 -5.98
C ALA A 14 18.88 1.70 -7.51
N LEU A 15 18.78 0.51 -8.13
CA LEU A 15 18.52 0.37 -9.56
C LEU A 15 17.19 1.00 -9.96
N ARG A 16 16.11 0.72 -9.22
CA ARG A 16 14.78 1.28 -9.52
C ARG A 16 14.76 2.79 -9.39
N LEU A 17 15.35 3.34 -8.33
CA LEU A 17 15.49 4.79 -8.17
C LEU A 17 16.25 5.41 -9.35
N HIS A 18 17.39 4.81 -9.71
CA HIS A 18 18.17 5.27 -10.86
C HIS A 18 17.39 5.19 -12.17
N GLN A 19 16.68 4.09 -12.40
CA GLN A 19 15.84 3.92 -13.57
C GLN A 19 14.76 4.99 -13.65
N GLU A 20 13.97 5.18 -12.59
CA GLU A 20 12.87 6.16 -12.57
C GLU A 20 13.35 7.60 -12.79
N ILE A 21 14.54 7.97 -12.31
CA ILE A 21 15.07 9.32 -12.56
C ILE A 21 15.62 9.48 -13.98
N THR A 22 16.06 8.40 -14.63
CA THR A 22 16.60 8.44 -16.01
C THR A 22 15.53 8.30 -17.08
N GLU A 23 14.58 7.39 -16.86
CA GLU A 23 13.49 7.00 -17.76
C GLU A 23 12.16 7.11 -16.99
N PRO A 24 11.74 8.34 -16.63
CA PRO A 24 10.55 8.54 -15.81
C PRO A 24 9.31 8.01 -16.53
N ASP A 25 8.56 7.19 -15.81
CA ASP A 25 7.26 6.71 -16.28
C ASP A 25 6.18 7.74 -15.94
N THR A 26 5.61 8.37 -16.95
CA THR A 26 4.50 9.32 -16.80
C THR A 26 3.16 8.69 -17.16
N SER A 27 3.08 7.38 -17.40
CA SER A 27 1.81 6.75 -17.79
C SER A 27 0.74 6.85 -16.70
N TRP A 28 1.15 6.90 -15.43
CA TRP A 28 0.25 7.04 -14.28
C TRP A 28 -0.47 8.39 -14.23
N THR A 29 0.10 9.46 -14.80
CA THR A 29 -0.60 10.77 -14.87
C THR A 29 -1.80 10.70 -15.80
N ASN A 30 -1.73 9.87 -16.84
CA ASN A 30 -2.82 9.67 -17.81
C ASN A 30 -3.84 8.62 -17.33
N ALA A 31 -3.43 7.71 -16.42
CA ALA A 31 -4.30 6.68 -15.86
C ALA A 31 -5.42 7.27 -14.97
N MET A 32 -5.17 8.41 -14.29
CA MET A 32 -6.18 9.13 -13.53
C MET A 32 -7.33 9.67 -14.40
N GLU A 33 -7.06 10.03 -15.66
CA GLU A 33 -8.08 10.54 -16.60
C GLU A 33 -8.92 9.43 -17.23
N THR A 34 -8.36 8.23 -17.35
CA THR A 34 -8.97 7.11 -18.09
C THR A 34 -9.56 6.01 -17.21
N GLY A 35 -9.43 6.13 -15.88
CA GLY A 35 -9.92 5.12 -14.94
C GLY A 35 -9.18 3.78 -15.06
N GLY A 36 -7.89 3.83 -15.40
CA GLY A 36 -7.06 2.64 -15.60
C GLY A 36 -6.92 1.80 -14.33
N ASP A 37 -6.76 0.49 -14.50
CA ASP A 37 -6.48 -0.46 -13.42
C ASP A 37 -5.08 -0.18 -12.83
N PRO A 38 -4.96 0.19 -11.53
CA PRO A 38 -3.68 0.47 -10.89
C PRO A 38 -2.67 -0.67 -11.03
N ASP A 39 -3.14 -1.93 -11.08
CA ASP A 39 -2.26 -3.09 -11.19
C ASP A 39 -1.50 -3.13 -12.52
N GLN A 40 -2.06 -2.54 -13.59
CA GLN A 40 -1.37 -2.43 -14.88
C GLN A 40 -0.13 -1.54 -14.79
N THR A 41 -0.16 -0.48 -13.96
CA THR A 41 1.00 0.39 -13.76
C THR A 41 2.13 -0.36 -13.03
N HIS A 42 1.80 -1.17 -12.02
CA HIS A 42 2.76 -2.02 -11.32
C HIS A 42 3.39 -3.06 -12.24
N VAL A 43 2.56 -3.74 -13.06
CA VAL A 43 3.04 -4.72 -14.04
C VAL A 43 3.95 -4.07 -15.08
N ALA A 44 3.59 -2.87 -15.56
CA ALA A 44 4.40 -2.12 -16.52
C ALA A 44 5.76 -1.72 -15.90
N ALA A 45 5.76 -1.18 -14.68
CA ALA A 45 6.99 -0.83 -13.96
C ALA A 45 7.90 -2.05 -13.74
N GLU A 46 7.34 -3.20 -13.37
CA GLU A 46 8.12 -4.43 -13.17
C GLU A 46 8.72 -4.96 -14.48
N ARG A 47 7.98 -4.88 -15.59
CA ARG A 47 8.48 -5.23 -16.93
C ARG A 47 9.61 -4.30 -17.35
N ARG A 48 9.47 -3.00 -17.10
CA ARG A 48 10.50 -1.99 -17.39
C ARG A 48 11.78 -2.27 -16.63
N ALA A 49 11.67 -2.51 -15.32
CA ALA A 49 12.81 -2.85 -14.48
C ALA A 49 13.49 -4.15 -14.91
N SER A 50 12.70 -5.14 -15.35
CA SER A 50 13.20 -6.45 -15.78
C SER A 50 13.70 -6.51 -17.22
N SER A 51 13.84 -5.37 -17.92
CA SER A 51 14.31 -5.35 -19.31
C SER A 51 15.72 -5.94 -19.46
N VAL A 52 16.09 -6.40 -20.66
CA VAL A 52 17.45 -6.93 -20.92
C VAL A 52 18.51 -5.87 -20.55
N PHE A 53 18.29 -4.63 -20.99
CA PHE A 53 19.17 -3.50 -20.69
C PHE A 53 19.36 -3.29 -19.18
N TRP A 54 18.28 -3.17 -18.42
CA TRP A 54 18.36 -2.89 -16.98
C TRP A 54 18.94 -4.07 -16.18
N ARG A 55 18.73 -5.30 -16.63
CA ARG A 55 19.41 -6.48 -16.07
C ARG A 55 20.93 -6.44 -16.30
N GLU A 56 21.38 -6.01 -17.47
CA GLU A 56 22.81 -5.85 -17.75
C GLU A 56 23.44 -4.70 -16.95
N VAL A 57 22.76 -3.55 -16.87
CA VAL A 57 23.16 -2.41 -16.03
C VAL A 57 23.32 -2.88 -14.58
N ARG A 58 22.33 -3.58 -14.04
CA ARG A 58 22.39 -4.16 -12.69
C ARG A 58 23.57 -5.10 -12.51
N ALA A 59 23.83 -5.98 -13.48
CA ALA A 59 24.91 -6.96 -13.37
C ALA A 59 26.29 -6.29 -13.33
N ARG A 60 26.50 -5.22 -14.10
CA ARG A 60 27.80 -4.56 -14.28
C ARG A 60 28.06 -3.38 -13.36
N THR A 61 27.03 -2.79 -12.77
CA THR A 61 27.14 -1.57 -11.95
C THR A 61 27.06 -1.91 -10.48
N ALA A 62 27.95 -1.37 -9.65
CA ALA A 62 27.87 -1.53 -8.21
C ALA A 62 26.68 -0.73 -7.65
N GLU A 63 26.12 -1.16 -6.52
CA GLU A 63 25.02 -0.45 -5.84
C GLU A 63 25.38 1.02 -5.56
N ARG A 64 26.60 1.26 -5.06
CA ARG A 64 27.11 2.60 -4.78
C ARG A 64 27.06 3.51 -6.00
N ASP A 65 27.42 2.99 -7.18
CA ASP A 65 27.46 3.79 -8.41
C ASP A 65 26.05 4.13 -8.90
N LEU A 66 25.10 3.20 -8.77
CA LEU A 66 23.68 3.47 -9.02
C LEU A 66 23.15 4.56 -8.09
N ARG A 67 23.49 4.49 -6.80
CA ARG A 67 23.06 5.49 -5.81
C ARG A 67 23.64 6.87 -6.11
N LEU A 68 24.95 6.97 -6.37
CA LEU A 68 25.61 8.23 -6.72
C LEU A 68 25.04 8.83 -8.02
N SER A 69 24.72 7.98 -8.99
CA SER A 69 24.09 8.40 -10.24
C SER A 69 22.69 8.97 -9.97
N PHE A 70 21.87 8.26 -9.18
CA PHE A 70 20.55 8.73 -8.76
C PHE A 70 20.62 10.06 -8.00
N GLU A 71 21.52 10.21 -7.03
CA GLU A 71 21.73 11.45 -6.26
C GLU A 71 22.01 12.65 -7.19
N ARG A 72 22.97 12.50 -8.11
CA ARG A 72 23.34 13.56 -9.06
C ARG A 72 22.18 13.94 -9.97
N MET A 73 21.52 12.94 -10.56
CA MET A 73 20.40 13.17 -11.47
C MET A 73 19.20 13.79 -10.76
N SER A 74 18.95 13.40 -9.51
CA SER A 74 17.85 13.94 -8.70
C SER A 74 18.02 15.42 -8.42
N ARG A 75 19.25 15.87 -8.10
CA ARG A 75 19.53 17.31 -7.93
C ARG A 75 19.36 18.09 -9.22
N ILE A 76 19.91 17.60 -10.33
CA ILE A 76 19.81 18.25 -11.64
C ILE A 76 18.35 18.41 -12.05
N ARG A 77 17.52 17.39 -11.80
CA ARG A 77 16.09 17.40 -12.13
C ARG A 77 15.20 18.08 -11.09
N GLY A 78 15.76 18.56 -9.96
CA GLY A 78 14.99 19.18 -8.89
C GLY A 78 13.95 18.24 -8.28
N LEU A 79 14.30 16.97 -8.06
CA LEU A 79 13.41 15.97 -7.46
C LEU A 79 12.94 16.44 -6.09
N ARG A 80 11.62 16.49 -5.88
CA ARG A 80 11.03 16.93 -4.61
C ARG A 80 10.57 15.79 -3.71
N TYR A 81 10.11 14.69 -4.32
CA TYR A 81 9.48 13.59 -3.60
C TYR A 81 9.97 12.24 -4.13
N ILE A 82 10.19 11.30 -3.21
CA ILE A 82 10.38 9.87 -3.51
C ILE A 82 9.22 9.14 -2.83
N VAL A 83 8.40 8.43 -3.59
CA VAL A 83 7.31 7.60 -3.04
C VAL A 83 7.77 6.16 -3.00
N ILE A 84 7.73 5.54 -1.81
CA ILE A 84 8.09 4.15 -1.57
C ILE A 84 6.85 3.41 -1.10
N GLU A 85 6.27 2.61 -2.00
CA GLU A 85 5.17 1.71 -1.66
C GLU A 85 5.68 0.41 -1.03
N GLU A 86 4.83 -0.23 -0.23
CA GLU A 86 5.14 -1.46 0.51
C GLU A 86 6.43 -1.34 1.35
N ALA A 87 6.56 -0.24 2.10
CA ALA A 87 7.72 0.07 2.94
C ALA A 87 8.07 -1.05 3.94
N ALA A 88 7.08 -1.85 4.34
CA ALA A 88 7.27 -3.04 5.17
C ALA A 88 8.29 -4.04 4.58
N ASN A 89 8.44 -4.08 3.25
CA ASN A 89 9.44 -4.94 2.61
C ASN A 89 10.87 -4.59 3.02
N ILE A 90 11.18 -3.33 3.34
CA ILE A 90 12.51 -2.92 3.81
C ILE A 90 12.87 -3.63 5.14
N CYS A 91 11.85 -4.07 5.89
CA CYS A 91 12.03 -4.80 7.14
C CYS A 91 12.41 -6.27 6.93
N ARG A 92 12.19 -6.81 5.72
CA ARG A 92 12.46 -8.22 5.38
C ARG A 92 13.92 -8.41 5.01
N VAL A 93 14.81 -8.35 5.99
CA VAL A 93 16.27 -8.45 5.76
C VAL A 93 16.82 -9.79 6.27
N PRO A 94 17.98 -10.27 5.77
CA PRO A 94 18.71 -11.35 6.43
C PRO A 94 18.97 -11.07 7.91
N LYS A 95 19.01 -12.10 8.76
CA LYS A 95 19.25 -11.96 10.22
C LYS A 95 20.54 -11.21 10.59
N SER A 96 21.52 -11.18 9.69
CA SER A 96 22.80 -10.47 9.86
C SER A 96 22.73 -8.99 9.50
N GLN A 97 21.60 -8.51 8.99
CA GLN A 97 21.39 -7.14 8.55
C GLN A 97 20.29 -6.48 9.39
N SER A 98 20.26 -5.15 9.36
CA SER A 98 19.31 -4.35 10.12
C SER A 98 18.53 -3.43 9.19
N SER A 99 17.19 -3.51 9.25
CA SER A 99 16.28 -2.59 8.56
C SER A 99 16.53 -1.13 8.95
N ARG A 100 16.95 -0.88 10.20
CA ARG A 100 17.39 0.43 10.68
C ARG A 100 18.51 1.02 9.83
N ASN A 101 19.51 0.24 9.46
CA ASN A 101 20.62 0.72 8.63
C ASN A 101 20.16 1.13 7.24
N TYR A 102 19.16 0.44 6.68
CA TYR A 102 18.54 0.82 5.42
C TYR A 102 17.75 2.11 5.54
N MET A 103 16.99 2.28 6.63
CA MET A 103 16.25 3.52 6.88
C MET A 103 17.19 4.72 7.04
N LEU A 104 18.28 4.58 7.79
CA LEU A 104 19.30 5.63 7.89
C LEU A 104 19.95 5.95 6.53
N GLY A 105 20.17 4.93 5.70
CA GLY A 105 20.66 5.12 4.34
C GLY A 105 19.69 5.92 3.46
N ILE A 106 18.39 5.68 3.60
CA ILE A 106 17.33 6.46 2.91
C ILE A 106 17.28 7.89 3.44
N MET A 107 17.37 8.09 4.76
CA MET A 107 17.42 9.43 5.36
C MET A 107 18.59 10.25 4.83
N ALA A 108 19.80 9.67 4.88
CA ALA A 108 20.99 10.32 4.35
C ALA A 108 20.83 10.64 2.85
N LEU A 109 20.22 9.73 2.08
CA LEU A 109 19.95 9.94 0.66
C LEU A 109 19.02 11.13 0.40
N VAL A 110 17.89 11.23 1.12
CA VAL A 110 16.93 12.33 0.92
C VAL A 110 17.47 13.66 1.42
N GLU A 111 18.25 13.68 2.50
CA GLU A 111 18.93 14.87 3.00
C GLU A 111 19.96 15.38 1.97
N GLU A 112 20.75 14.47 1.41
CA GLU A 112 21.78 14.77 0.42
C GLU A 112 21.16 15.29 -0.89
N ILE A 113 19.99 14.80 -1.30
CA ILE A 113 19.25 15.29 -2.48
C ILE A 113 18.49 16.59 -2.18
N GLY A 114 18.03 16.79 -0.94
CA GLY A 114 17.13 17.88 -0.57
C GLY A 114 15.66 17.58 -0.92
N CYS A 115 15.22 16.32 -0.77
CA CYS A 115 13.86 15.88 -1.08
C CYS A 115 13.17 15.24 0.13
N VAL A 116 11.89 14.86 -0.04
CA VAL A 116 11.11 14.14 0.99
C VAL A 116 10.82 12.71 0.52
N ALA A 117 11.06 11.72 1.38
CA ALA A 117 10.55 10.36 1.17
C ALA A 117 9.15 10.22 1.77
N ILE A 118 8.20 9.77 0.95
CA ILE A 118 6.84 9.39 1.37
C ILE A 118 6.79 7.87 1.35
N MET A 119 6.63 7.25 2.53
CA MET A 119 6.66 5.80 2.69
C MET A 119 5.27 5.28 3.05
N ILE A 120 4.75 4.36 2.26
CA ILE A 120 3.43 3.76 2.45
C ILE A 120 3.62 2.28 2.78
N GLY A 121 2.99 1.80 3.85
CA GLY A 121 3.11 0.41 4.25
C GLY A 121 2.12 0.01 5.34
N THR A 122 2.19 -1.26 5.74
CA THR A 122 1.42 -1.84 6.84
C THR A 122 2.07 -1.50 8.20
N HIS A 123 1.45 -1.94 9.31
CA HIS A 123 2.06 -1.80 10.64
C HIS A 123 3.44 -2.46 10.76
N GLU A 124 3.78 -3.44 9.91
CA GLU A 124 5.09 -4.08 9.92
C GLU A 124 6.23 -3.08 9.63
N ALA A 125 5.94 -2.01 8.89
CA ALA A 125 6.90 -0.94 8.59
C ALA A 125 7.29 -0.11 9.83
N SER A 126 6.59 -0.27 10.96
CA SER A 126 6.89 0.46 12.20
C SER A 126 8.31 0.26 12.72
N THR A 127 8.85 -0.95 12.49
CA THR A 127 10.22 -1.30 12.87
C THR A 127 11.29 -0.45 12.17
N LEU A 128 10.95 0.30 11.12
CA LEU A 128 11.87 1.26 10.48
C LEU A 128 12.19 2.46 11.37
N TYR A 129 11.28 2.85 12.27
CA TYR A 129 11.41 4.06 13.08
C TYR A 129 11.30 3.83 14.60
N GLU A 130 10.63 2.78 15.08
CA GLU A 130 10.33 2.64 16.52
C GLU A 130 11.57 2.53 17.41
N ASP A 131 12.59 1.77 16.97
CA ASP A 131 13.83 1.60 17.74
C ASP A 131 14.91 2.64 17.40
N SER A 132 14.56 3.70 16.64
CA SER A 132 15.50 4.71 16.18
C SER A 132 14.95 6.11 16.42
N GLN A 133 15.28 6.68 17.58
CA GLN A 133 14.88 8.05 17.95
C GLN A 133 15.29 9.10 16.91
N GLU A 134 16.42 8.91 16.23
CA GLU A 134 16.86 9.78 15.14
C GLU A 134 15.91 9.76 13.94
N VAL A 135 15.44 8.58 13.54
CA VAL A 135 14.49 8.42 12.43
C VAL A 135 13.13 8.97 12.86
N PHE A 136 12.69 8.58 14.05
CA PHE A 136 11.39 8.97 14.59
C PHE A 136 11.24 10.49 14.67
N ASN A 137 12.22 11.20 15.22
CA ASN A 137 12.16 12.65 15.39
C ASN A 137 12.20 13.44 14.06
N ARG A 138 12.54 12.79 12.95
CA ARG A 138 12.59 13.39 11.60
C ARG A 138 11.50 12.86 10.66
N SER A 139 10.59 12.03 11.18
CA SER A 139 9.52 11.42 10.39
C SER A 139 8.15 11.87 10.89
N ASP A 140 7.30 12.32 9.98
CA ASP A 140 5.88 12.47 10.24
C ASP A 140 5.18 11.14 9.97
N VAL A 141 4.69 10.48 11.02
CA VAL A 141 3.99 9.20 10.90
C VAL A 141 2.50 9.40 11.02
N LEU A 142 1.77 8.99 9.97
CA LEU A 142 0.32 9.00 9.94
C LEU A 142 -0.23 7.58 9.91
N TYR A 143 -1.02 7.21 10.93
CA TYR A 143 -1.77 5.97 10.91
C TYR A 143 -3.18 6.16 10.35
N MET A 144 -3.55 5.32 9.40
CA MET A 144 -4.91 5.21 8.88
C MET A 144 -5.57 3.96 9.45
N ARG A 145 -6.49 4.14 10.39
CA ARG A 145 -7.14 3.00 11.06
C ARG A 145 -8.21 2.35 10.17
N PRO A 146 -8.41 1.02 10.30
CA PRO A 146 -9.60 0.36 9.76
C PRO A 146 -10.89 0.96 10.33
N TYR A 147 -12.01 0.78 9.62
CA TYR A 147 -13.32 1.22 10.14
C TYR A 147 -13.72 0.41 11.39
N GLY A 148 -14.04 1.11 12.48
CA GLY A 148 -14.55 0.50 13.71
C GLY A 148 -16.05 0.21 13.63
N LEU A 149 -16.46 -1.03 13.87
CA LEU A 149 -17.90 -1.40 13.89
C LEU A 149 -18.65 -0.88 15.12
N ASN A 150 -17.92 -0.57 16.20
CA ASN A 150 -18.49 -0.07 17.45
C ASN A 150 -18.71 1.45 17.44
N ASP A 151 -18.20 2.15 16.42
CA ASP A 151 -18.44 3.58 16.22
C ASP A 151 -19.46 3.77 15.10
N ASN A 152 -20.54 4.50 15.40
CA ASN A 152 -21.63 4.74 14.47
C ASN A 152 -21.19 5.49 13.20
N ASP A 153 -20.22 6.41 13.31
CA ASP A 153 -19.77 7.20 12.16
C ASP A 153 -18.87 6.37 11.23
N ASP A 154 -18.01 5.53 11.82
CA ASP A 154 -17.21 4.56 11.07
C ASP A 154 -18.10 3.50 10.43
N LEU A 155 -19.13 3.01 11.13
CA LEU A 155 -20.08 2.04 10.60
C LEU A 155 -20.84 2.59 9.38
N ARG A 156 -21.27 3.85 9.41
CA ARG A 156 -21.92 4.52 8.26
C ARG A 156 -20.97 4.65 7.08
N SER A 157 -19.75 5.07 7.35
CA SER A 157 -18.70 5.23 6.33
C SER A 157 -18.35 3.87 5.71
N TYR A 158 -18.22 2.84 6.54
CA TYR A 158 -17.98 1.48 6.10
C TYR A 158 -19.13 0.92 5.27
N ALA A 159 -20.38 1.08 5.71
CA ALA A 159 -21.55 0.65 4.94
C ALA A 159 -21.62 1.31 3.55
N SER A 160 -21.19 2.57 3.46
CA SER A 160 -21.09 3.32 2.19
C SER A 160 -19.99 2.77 1.30
N LEU A 161 -18.82 2.47 1.85
CA LEU A 161 -17.73 1.80 1.16
C LEU A 161 -18.16 0.43 0.63
N ILE A 162 -18.80 -0.40 1.47
CA ILE A 162 -19.30 -1.72 1.10
C ILE A 162 -20.31 -1.63 -0.05
N LYS A 163 -21.22 -0.67 0.00
CA LYS A 163 -22.15 -0.40 -1.10
C LYS A 163 -21.42 -0.05 -2.40
N ALA A 164 -20.37 0.78 -2.32
CA ALA A 164 -19.58 1.16 -3.49
C ALA A 164 -18.82 -0.04 -4.09
N ILE A 165 -18.16 -0.84 -3.26
CA ILE A 165 -17.48 -2.07 -3.70
C ILE A 165 -18.49 -3.04 -4.35
N GLY A 166 -19.67 -3.21 -3.73
CA GLY A 166 -20.71 -4.11 -4.21
C GLY A 166 -21.22 -3.82 -5.63
N LYS A 167 -21.10 -2.58 -6.12
CA LYS A 167 -21.47 -2.22 -7.50
C LYS A 167 -20.64 -2.96 -8.56
N GLY A 168 -19.44 -3.41 -8.21
CA GLY A 168 -18.57 -4.18 -9.10
C GLY A 168 -18.92 -5.67 -9.19
N PHE A 169 -19.94 -6.14 -8.46
CA PHE A 169 -20.26 -7.57 -8.36
C PHE A 169 -21.72 -7.85 -8.74
N PRO A 170 -22.02 -9.02 -9.35
CA PRO A 170 -23.38 -9.40 -9.69
C PRO A 170 -24.13 -9.89 -8.45
N LEU A 171 -24.55 -8.98 -7.57
CA LEU A 171 -25.25 -9.34 -6.32
C LEU A 171 -26.70 -9.75 -6.60
N SER A 172 -27.22 -10.73 -5.84
CA SER A 172 -28.64 -11.16 -5.96
C SER A 172 -29.62 -10.06 -5.58
N LYS A 173 -29.19 -9.12 -4.73
CA LYS A 173 -29.87 -7.86 -4.44
C LYS A 173 -28.85 -6.78 -4.08
N GLY A 174 -29.17 -5.52 -4.40
CA GLY A 174 -28.26 -4.40 -4.16
C GLY A 174 -27.93 -4.15 -2.68
N SER A 175 -28.80 -4.57 -1.75
CA SER A 175 -28.61 -4.45 -0.30
C SER A 175 -27.87 -5.63 0.32
N LEU A 176 -27.54 -6.70 -0.42
CA LEU A 176 -27.05 -7.97 0.13
C LEU A 176 -25.86 -7.78 1.08
N LEU A 177 -24.89 -6.97 0.69
CA LEU A 177 -23.69 -6.74 1.50
C LEU A 177 -23.98 -5.86 2.72
N GLN A 178 -24.89 -4.88 2.60
CA GLN A 178 -25.27 -3.98 3.70
C GLN A 178 -26.08 -4.70 4.77
N GLU A 179 -26.91 -5.66 4.39
CA GLU A 179 -27.65 -6.50 5.33
C GLU A 179 -26.77 -7.52 6.05
N ASN A 180 -25.54 -7.73 5.58
CA ASN A 180 -24.60 -8.72 6.12
C ASN A 180 -23.28 -8.07 6.55
N LEU A 181 -23.29 -6.81 6.98
CA LEU A 181 -22.08 -6.03 7.30
C LEU A 181 -21.17 -6.73 8.29
N GLU A 182 -21.71 -7.41 9.30
CA GLU A 182 -20.91 -8.17 10.27
C GLU A 182 -20.10 -9.29 9.61
N LEU A 183 -20.70 -10.02 8.66
CA LEU A 183 -20.00 -11.06 7.90
C LEU A 183 -18.92 -10.47 6.99
N ILE A 184 -19.21 -9.32 6.37
CA ILE A 184 -18.23 -8.60 5.54
C ILE A 184 -17.07 -8.10 6.41
N ALA A 185 -17.37 -7.54 7.58
CA ALA A 185 -16.38 -7.02 8.50
C ALA A 185 -15.55 -8.14 9.12
N LEU A 186 -16.15 -9.27 9.48
CA LEU A 186 -15.43 -10.45 9.99
C LEU A 186 -14.32 -10.89 9.03
N ASN A 187 -14.59 -10.85 7.72
CA ASN A 187 -13.67 -11.31 6.68
C ASN A 187 -12.76 -10.21 6.12
N GLY A 188 -13.16 -8.94 6.22
CA GLY A 188 -12.46 -7.80 5.65
C GLY A 188 -11.82 -6.87 6.68
N GLY A 189 -12.15 -7.00 7.95
CA GLY A 189 -11.57 -6.24 9.05
C GLY A 189 -11.82 -4.74 9.03
N GLY A 190 -12.82 -4.27 8.27
CA GLY A 190 -12.98 -2.82 8.04
C GLY A 190 -11.92 -2.23 7.11
N ILE A 191 -11.29 -3.04 6.24
CA ILE A 191 -10.23 -2.62 5.33
C ILE A 191 -10.63 -2.92 3.88
N PHE A 192 -10.47 -1.94 2.98
CA PHE A 192 -10.85 -2.06 1.56
C PHE A 192 -10.26 -3.30 0.87
N GLY A 193 -8.93 -3.47 0.91
CA GLY A 193 -8.24 -4.55 0.20
C GLY A 193 -8.68 -5.96 0.63
N PRO A 194 -8.64 -6.31 1.92
CA PRO A 194 -9.16 -7.57 2.44
C PRO A 194 -10.64 -7.78 2.11
N THR A 195 -11.50 -6.76 2.21
CA THR A 195 -12.91 -6.87 1.82
C THR A 195 -13.06 -7.19 0.33
N LEU A 196 -12.35 -6.48 -0.56
CA LEU A 196 -12.41 -6.73 -2.00
C LEU A 196 -11.98 -8.17 -2.33
N ARG A 197 -10.87 -8.64 -1.75
CA ARG A 197 -10.39 -10.02 -1.92
C ARG A 197 -11.42 -11.04 -1.43
N TYR A 198 -12.09 -10.79 -0.32
CA TYR A 198 -13.16 -11.66 0.17
C TYR A 198 -14.33 -11.73 -0.83
N LEU A 199 -14.76 -10.60 -1.40
CA LEU A 199 -15.84 -10.58 -2.39
C LEU A 199 -15.44 -11.23 -3.73
N MET A 200 -14.16 -11.13 -4.12
CA MET A 200 -13.63 -11.89 -5.26
C MET A 200 -13.74 -13.39 -5.02
N ARG A 201 -13.37 -13.89 -3.83
CA ARG A 201 -13.59 -15.31 -3.47
C ARG A 201 -15.07 -15.69 -3.51
N ALA A 202 -15.97 -14.83 -3.02
CA ALA A 202 -17.41 -15.09 -3.11
C ALA A 202 -17.91 -15.15 -4.56
N ASN A 203 -17.33 -14.34 -5.46
CA ASN A 203 -17.62 -14.42 -6.88
C ASN A 203 -17.08 -15.72 -7.51
N GLU A 204 -15.93 -16.22 -7.06
CA GLU A 204 -15.43 -17.54 -7.47
C GLU A 204 -16.37 -18.66 -7.01
N GLU A 205 -16.88 -18.63 -5.77
CA GLU A 205 -17.88 -19.59 -5.29
C GLU A 205 -19.14 -19.57 -6.14
N ARG A 206 -19.64 -18.37 -6.49
CA ARG A 206 -20.75 -18.19 -7.42
C ARG A 206 -20.47 -18.88 -8.76
N CYS A 207 -19.29 -18.64 -9.35
CA CYS A 207 -18.88 -19.26 -10.61
C CYS A 207 -18.85 -20.79 -10.52
N ARG A 208 -18.28 -21.34 -9.44
CA ARG A 208 -18.22 -22.80 -9.21
C ARG A 208 -19.61 -23.41 -9.07
N ASN A 209 -20.55 -22.68 -8.48
CA ASN A 209 -21.94 -23.11 -8.34
C ASN A 209 -22.79 -22.85 -9.59
N GLY A 210 -22.23 -22.26 -10.65
CA GLY A 210 -22.98 -21.94 -11.87
C GLY A 210 -24.09 -20.89 -11.69
N SER A 211 -24.06 -20.11 -10.60
CA SER A 211 -25.10 -19.11 -10.34
C SER A 211 -24.82 -17.81 -11.09
N ASN A 212 -25.87 -17.12 -11.53
CA ASN A 212 -25.74 -15.81 -12.18
C ASN A 212 -25.45 -14.67 -11.19
N THR A 213 -25.75 -14.87 -9.90
CA THR A 213 -25.60 -13.83 -8.88
C THR A 213 -24.96 -14.33 -7.58
N ILE A 214 -24.24 -13.45 -6.88
CA ILE A 214 -23.71 -13.71 -5.55
C ILE A 214 -24.86 -13.66 -4.56
N GLU A 215 -24.95 -14.68 -3.71
CA GLU A 215 -25.99 -14.86 -2.72
C GLU A 215 -25.32 -15.04 -1.35
N LEU A 216 -26.11 -15.02 -0.27
CA LEU A 216 -25.59 -15.22 1.08
C LEU A 216 -24.83 -16.55 1.23
N GLY A 217 -25.26 -17.61 0.54
CA GLY A 217 -24.56 -18.89 0.54
C GLY A 217 -23.12 -18.77 0.00
N HIS A 218 -22.92 -18.01 -1.07
CA HIS A 218 -21.60 -17.75 -1.66
C HIS A 218 -20.70 -16.94 -0.71
N LEU A 219 -21.27 -15.93 -0.04
CA LEU A 219 -20.56 -15.15 0.98
C LEU A 219 -20.09 -16.02 2.15
N ARG A 220 -20.95 -16.92 2.64
CA ARG A 220 -20.61 -17.85 3.72
C ARG A 220 -19.56 -18.86 3.29
N ALA A 221 -19.67 -19.42 2.08
CA ALA A 221 -18.70 -20.37 1.54
C ALA A 221 -17.30 -19.75 1.35
N ALA A 222 -17.23 -18.50 0.93
CA ALA A 222 -15.97 -17.77 0.75
C ALA A 222 -15.36 -17.23 2.06
N SER A 223 -16.05 -17.40 3.19
CA SER A 223 -15.58 -16.93 4.49
C SER A 223 -14.28 -17.63 4.87
N GLY A 224 -13.38 -16.88 5.49
CA GLY A 224 -12.18 -17.44 6.10
C GLY A 224 -12.51 -18.46 7.19
N THR A 225 -11.52 -19.29 7.51
CA THR A 225 -11.58 -20.15 8.69
C THR A 225 -11.43 -19.31 9.97
N GLU A 226 -11.82 -19.86 11.11
CA GLU A 226 -11.62 -19.21 12.41
C GLU A 226 -10.14 -18.83 12.66
N ARG A 227 -9.20 -19.67 12.18
CA ARG A 227 -7.77 -19.36 12.24
C ARG A 227 -7.43 -18.11 11.43
N ASN A 228 -7.96 -17.97 10.21
CA ASN A 228 -7.72 -16.80 9.36
C ASN A 228 -8.31 -15.54 9.99
N HIS A 229 -9.51 -15.63 10.58
CA HIS A 229 -10.11 -14.50 11.28
C HIS A 229 -9.28 -14.08 12.48
N ARG A 230 -8.82 -15.03 13.32
CA ARG A 230 -7.94 -14.71 14.45
C ARG A 230 -6.65 -14.02 14.04
N LEU A 231 -6.04 -14.44 12.92
CA LEU A 231 -4.83 -13.78 12.40
C LEU A 231 -5.13 -12.35 11.93
N LEU A 232 -6.15 -12.17 11.09
CA LEU A 232 -6.54 -10.86 10.57
C LEU A 232 -6.86 -9.87 11.70
N TRP A 233 -7.72 -10.27 12.64
CA TRP A 233 -8.11 -9.41 13.75
C TRP A 233 -6.96 -9.19 14.74
N GLY A 234 -6.08 -10.18 14.92
CA GLY A 234 -4.86 -10.00 15.70
C GLY A 234 -3.91 -8.95 15.11
N GLU A 235 -3.76 -8.91 13.79
CA GLU A 235 -2.99 -7.88 13.07
C GLU A 235 -3.63 -6.48 13.19
N ILE A 236 -4.96 -6.40 13.08
CA ILE A 236 -5.72 -5.16 13.26
C ILE A 236 -5.55 -4.63 14.68
N ASP A 237 -5.65 -5.49 15.69
CA ASP A 237 -5.46 -5.10 17.07
C ASP A 237 -4.03 -4.64 17.34
N ALA A 238 -3.04 -5.28 16.72
CA ALA A 238 -1.64 -4.85 16.79
C ALA A 238 -1.45 -3.46 16.16
N PHE A 239 -2.03 -3.22 14.98
CA PHE A 239 -2.03 -1.91 14.33
C PHE A 239 -2.70 -0.85 15.22
N ASN A 240 -3.87 -1.14 15.79
CA ASN A 240 -4.62 -0.18 16.60
C ASN A 240 -3.86 0.21 17.87
N ARG A 241 -3.26 -0.75 18.57
CA ARG A 241 -2.39 -0.47 19.74
C ARG A 241 -1.22 0.45 19.38
N LEU A 242 -0.62 0.23 18.21
CA LEU A 242 0.48 1.02 17.72
C LEU A 242 0.04 2.45 17.33
N ALA A 243 -1.17 2.58 16.80
CA ALA A 243 -1.79 3.86 16.46
C ALA A 243 -2.32 4.64 17.68
N ASP A 244 -2.65 3.98 18.80
CA ASP A 244 -3.17 4.65 20.02
C ASP A 244 -2.14 5.56 20.69
N GLY A 245 -0.85 5.26 20.53
CA GLY A 245 0.23 6.09 21.08
C GLY A 245 0.60 7.31 20.22
N LYS A 246 -0.06 7.55 19.08
CA LYS A 246 0.43 8.45 18.03
C LYS A 246 -0.71 9.17 17.30
N ARG A 247 -0.38 10.14 16.44
CA ARG A 247 -1.36 10.82 15.58
C ARG A 247 -1.95 9.81 14.59
N SER A 248 -3.27 9.66 14.61
CA SER A 248 -4.00 8.79 13.68
C SER A 248 -5.20 9.50 13.09
N LEU A 249 -5.54 9.19 11.85
CA LEU A 249 -6.77 9.62 11.18
C LEU A 249 -7.65 8.40 10.89
N ARG A 250 -8.96 8.64 10.82
CA ARG A 250 -9.87 7.63 10.26
C ARG A 250 -9.67 7.57 8.75
N LEU A 251 -9.87 6.39 8.18
CA LEU A 251 -9.84 6.25 6.73
C LEU A 251 -10.93 7.11 6.06
N ALA A 252 -12.08 7.27 6.72
CA ALA A 252 -13.15 8.19 6.28
C ALA A 252 -12.66 9.64 6.14
N ASP A 253 -11.96 10.14 7.16
CA ASP A 253 -11.45 11.52 7.21
C ASP A 253 -10.43 11.77 6.09
N PHE A 254 -9.52 10.83 5.88
CA PHE A 254 -8.54 10.92 4.80
C PHE A 254 -9.21 11.03 3.42
N LEU A 255 -10.25 10.24 3.17
CA LEU A 255 -10.96 10.23 1.88
C LEU A 255 -11.83 11.48 1.68
N THR A 256 -12.21 12.18 2.74
CA THR A 256 -12.99 13.44 2.67
C THR A 256 -12.13 14.68 2.44
N ILE A 257 -10.79 14.61 2.61
CA ILE A 257 -9.85 15.73 2.34
C ILE A 257 -9.90 16.21 0.87
N LYS A 258 -10.46 15.41 -0.06
CA LYS A 258 -10.74 15.86 -1.44
C LYS A 258 -11.72 17.04 -1.53
N GLY A 259 -12.49 17.35 -0.48
CA GLY A 259 -13.44 18.46 -0.48
C GLY A 259 -12.86 19.82 -0.07
N SER A 260 -11.61 19.87 0.39
CA SER A 260 -11.02 21.07 1.01
C SER A 260 -9.58 21.32 0.56
N LEU A 261 -9.25 21.02 -0.69
CA LEU A 261 -8.07 21.64 -1.31
C LEU A 261 -8.42 23.11 -1.57
N PRO A 262 -7.61 24.09 -1.12
CA PRO A 262 -7.82 25.47 -1.51
C PRO A 262 -7.80 25.55 -3.04
N SER A 263 -8.80 26.20 -3.63
CA SER A 263 -8.79 26.59 -5.03
C SER A 263 -7.51 27.38 -5.31
N GLU A 264 -6.96 27.27 -6.52
CA GLU A 264 -5.70 27.90 -6.99
C GLU A 264 -5.68 29.45 -6.93
N GLY A 265 -6.54 30.10 -6.15
CA GLY A 265 -6.60 31.55 -5.95
C GLY A 265 -6.08 32.06 -4.59
N ASP A 266 -5.64 31.19 -3.67
CA ASP A 266 -5.22 31.59 -2.31
C ASP A 266 -3.71 31.36 -2.02
N LEU A 267 -2.85 31.56 -3.02
CA LEU A 267 -1.40 31.71 -2.85
C LEU A 267 -0.89 33.00 -3.50
#